data_AF-A0A536U024-F1
#
_entry.id   AF-A0A536U024-F1
#
_cell.length_a   1.000
_cell.length_b   1.000
_cell.length_c   1.000
_cell.angle_alpha   90.00
_cell.angle_beta   90.00
_cell.angle_gamma   90.00
#
_symmetry.space_group_name_H-M   'P 1'
#
loop_
_entity.id
_entity.type
_entity.pdbx_description
1 polymer ?
#
loop_
_entity_poly.entity_id
_entity_poly.type
_entity_poly.pdbx_seq_one_letter_code
_entity_poly.pdbx_strand_id
1 'polypeptide(L)'
;MAAAPAMTSLLRERRRPIRTQTVYNRLMISKPSLQRWLRLDGVTEGAPRLEFEQALVRVFISATVLACVEWYVARDGVITGKGTQALVASFAFFAFAVTTTVRILQAPGISKTRRILGIVIDNAVATYALVVLGEGGAVILCAYLFITFGNGFRYGRFYLHLSQTLSVTGFSFVMLISSFWSQHLEVGLGFLITLLLIPFYVGVFVARIAPRQRTDDASQANVKAR
;
A
#
# COMPACT_ATOMS: atom_id res chain seq x y z
N MET A 1 23.60 -62.46 -6.13
CA MET A 1 24.20 -61.30 -5.43
C MET A 1 23.65 -60.04 -6.09
N ALA A 2 22.54 -59.37 -5.72
CA ALA A 2 21.88 -59.10 -4.43
C ALA A 2 22.87 -58.52 -3.40
N ALA A 3 22.82 -57.27 -2.94
CA ALA A 3 21.85 -56.19 -3.12
C ALA A 3 22.51 -54.83 -2.80
N ALA A 4 22.12 -53.76 -3.49
CA ALA A 4 22.36 -52.38 -3.05
C ALA A 4 21.03 -51.64 -2.89
N PRO A 5 20.24 -51.87 -1.82
CA PRO A 5 18.95 -51.20 -1.62
C PRO A 5 19.04 -49.97 -0.68
N ALA A 6 20.23 -49.58 -0.21
CA ALA A 6 20.35 -48.64 0.90
C ALA A 6 20.33 -47.14 0.53
N MET A 7 20.56 -46.76 -0.74
CA MET A 7 20.68 -45.34 -1.10
C MET A 7 19.38 -44.71 -1.63
N THR A 8 18.41 -45.52 -2.03
CA THR A 8 17.12 -45.04 -2.58
C THR A 8 16.08 -44.76 -1.49
N SER A 9 16.28 -45.26 -0.27
CA SER A 9 15.38 -45.05 0.87
C SER A 9 15.59 -43.68 1.56
N LEU A 10 16.79 -43.10 1.47
CA LEU A 10 17.12 -41.83 2.14
C LEU A 10 16.64 -40.57 1.39
N LEU A 11 16.29 -40.68 0.11
CA LEU A 11 15.74 -39.56 -0.68
C LEU A 11 14.20 -39.48 -0.65
N ARG A 12 13.52 -40.43 0.01
CA ARG A 12 12.05 -40.52 -0.01
C ARG A 12 11.37 -39.85 1.20
N GLU A 13 12.09 -39.40 2.22
CA GLU A 13 11.49 -39.13 3.54
C GLU A 13 11.43 -37.67 4.04
N ARG A 14 11.62 -36.63 3.21
CA ARG A 14 11.53 -35.23 3.71
C ARG A 14 10.73 -34.24 2.87
N ARG A 15 9.56 -34.65 2.38
CA ARG A 15 8.46 -33.71 2.04
C ARG A 15 7.16 -34.17 2.67
N ARG A 16 7.06 -34.12 4.00
CA ARG A 16 5.76 -34.11 4.65
C ARG A 16 5.17 -32.70 4.47
N PRO A 17 4.01 -32.52 3.81
CA PRO A 17 3.36 -31.23 3.80
C PRO A 17 3.03 -30.85 5.24
N ILE A 18 3.42 -29.64 5.64
CA ILE A 18 3.17 -29.12 6.99
C ILE A 18 1.65 -29.09 7.19
N ARG A 19 1.19 -29.88 8.15
CA ARG A 19 -0.21 -30.02 8.59
C ARG A 19 -0.67 -28.78 9.38
N THR A 20 -0.40 -27.57 8.86
CA THR A 20 -0.84 -26.28 9.46
C THR A 20 -1.88 -25.56 8.61
N GLN A 21 -2.08 -25.94 7.34
CA GLN A 21 -3.09 -25.32 6.48
C GLN A 21 -4.54 -25.61 6.94
N THR A 22 -4.78 -26.75 7.59
CA THR A 22 -6.14 -27.23 7.89
C THR A 22 -6.82 -26.48 9.04
N VAL A 23 -6.06 -25.91 9.98
CA VAL A 23 -6.62 -25.19 11.14
C VAL A 23 -6.88 -23.73 10.81
N TYR A 24 -6.04 -23.11 9.97
CA TYR A 24 -6.22 -21.73 9.53
C TYR A 24 -7.48 -21.54 8.67
N ASN A 25 -7.77 -22.49 7.77
CA ASN A 25 -9.00 -22.50 6.97
C ASN A 25 -10.28 -22.81 7.76
N ARG A 26 -10.16 -23.30 9.01
CA ARG A 26 -11.33 -23.68 9.84
C ARG A 26 -11.73 -22.59 10.85
N LEU A 27 -10.81 -21.69 11.19
CA LEU A 27 -11.02 -20.65 12.22
C LEU A 27 -11.33 -19.26 11.63
N MET A 28 -10.98 -18.99 10.38
CA MET A 28 -11.36 -17.75 9.70
C MET A 28 -12.51 -17.97 8.71
N ILE A 29 -13.67 -17.38 9.06
CA ILE A 29 -14.84 -17.11 8.21
C ILE A 29 -15.82 -18.29 8.05
N SER A 30 -16.57 -18.61 9.11
CA SER A 30 -17.68 -19.58 9.09
C SER A 30 -19.06 -18.97 9.31
N LYS A 31 -19.37 -17.82 8.69
CA LYS A 31 -20.76 -17.30 8.65
C LYS A 31 -21.15 -16.88 7.22
N PRO A 32 -21.95 -17.68 6.49
CA PRO A 32 -22.38 -17.35 5.12
C PRO A 32 -23.27 -16.10 5.05
N SER A 33 -23.91 -15.69 6.16
CA SER A 33 -24.65 -14.43 6.26
C SER A 33 -23.75 -13.19 6.24
N LEU A 34 -22.54 -13.29 6.81
CA LEU A 34 -21.55 -12.20 6.78
C LEU A 34 -20.88 -12.10 5.40
N GLN A 35 -20.67 -13.24 4.75
CA GLN A 35 -20.22 -13.29 3.36
C GLN A 35 -21.24 -12.65 2.41
N ARG A 36 -22.55 -12.77 2.68
CA ARG A 36 -23.63 -12.19 1.86
C ARG A 36 -23.71 -10.65 1.96
N TRP A 37 -23.29 -10.05 3.07
CA TRP A 37 -23.19 -8.58 3.24
C TRP A 37 -21.88 -7.99 2.71
N LEU A 38 -20.79 -8.78 2.68
CA LEU A 38 -19.49 -8.40 2.11
C LEU A 38 -19.38 -8.64 0.60
N ARG A 39 -20.32 -9.39 0.02
CA ARG A 39 -20.42 -9.67 -1.41
C ARG A 39 -21.24 -8.61 -2.12
N LEU A 40 -20.57 -7.53 -2.53
CA LEU A 40 -21.04 -6.57 -3.53
C LEU A 40 -21.00 -7.17 -4.94
N ASP A 41 -21.37 -8.44 -5.09
CA ASP A 41 -21.11 -9.30 -6.26
C ASP A 41 -21.84 -8.85 -7.55
N GLY A 42 -22.56 -7.73 -7.56
CA GLY A 42 -23.12 -7.14 -8.80
C GLY A 42 -22.43 -5.86 -9.27
N VAL A 43 -21.84 -5.10 -8.35
CA VAL A 43 -21.26 -3.76 -8.63
C VAL A 43 -19.73 -3.83 -8.67
N THR A 44 -19.11 -4.73 -7.90
CA THR A 44 -17.65 -4.89 -7.86
C THR A 44 -17.10 -5.88 -8.87
N GLU A 45 -17.94 -6.70 -9.51
CA GLU A 45 -17.48 -7.70 -10.50
C GLU A 45 -16.88 -7.07 -11.77
N GLY A 46 -17.27 -5.84 -12.11
CA GLY A 46 -16.68 -5.09 -13.23
C GLY A 46 -15.52 -4.16 -12.82
N ALA A 47 -15.42 -3.75 -11.55
CA ALA A 47 -14.46 -2.75 -11.12
C ALA A 47 -13.03 -3.34 -11.06
N PRO A 48 -11.97 -2.59 -11.43
CA PRO A 48 -10.61 -3.08 -11.30
C PRO A 48 -10.31 -3.27 -9.81
N ARG A 49 -10.34 -4.52 -9.34
CA ARG A 49 -10.30 -4.89 -7.92
C ARG A 49 -9.22 -4.15 -7.12
N LEU A 50 -8.02 -4.04 -7.69
CA LEU A 50 -6.89 -3.34 -7.06
C LEU A 50 -7.09 -1.83 -6.90
N GLU A 51 -7.76 -1.17 -7.86
CA GLU A 51 -8.08 0.26 -7.78
C GLU A 51 -9.16 0.50 -6.72
N PHE A 52 -10.16 -0.37 -6.66
CA PHE A 52 -11.23 -0.30 -5.66
C PHE A 52 -10.69 -0.54 -4.24
N GLU A 53 -9.89 -1.59 -4.03
CA GLU A 53 -9.23 -1.86 -2.74
C GLU A 53 -8.36 -0.66 -2.29
N GLN A 54 -7.61 -0.03 -3.20
CA GLN A 54 -6.83 1.17 -2.88
C GLN A 54 -7.73 2.36 -2.53
N ALA A 55 -8.83 2.56 -3.23
CA ALA A 55 -9.78 3.63 -2.96
C ALA A 55 -10.44 3.48 -1.58
N LEU A 56 -10.80 2.25 -1.19
CA LEU A 56 -11.33 1.95 0.15
C LEU A 56 -10.31 2.23 1.25
N VAL A 57 -9.03 1.85 1.05
CA VAL A 57 -7.96 2.19 1.99
C VAL A 57 -7.83 3.71 2.11
N ARG A 58 -7.93 4.45 1.01
CA ARG A 58 -7.88 5.91 1.02
C ARG A 58 -9.03 6.51 1.82
N VAL A 59 -10.26 6.01 1.64
CA VAL A 59 -11.44 6.45 2.41
C VAL A 59 -11.25 6.17 3.89
N PHE A 60 -10.80 4.96 4.25
CA PHE A 60 -10.60 4.58 5.65
C PHE A 60 -9.54 5.45 6.35
N ILE A 61 -8.37 5.64 5.71
CA ILE A 61 -7.29 6.46 6.27
C ILE A 61 -7.72 7.92 6.37
N SER A 62 -8.31 8.49 5.31
CA SER A 62 -8.74 9.90 5.32
C SER A 62 -9.86 10.17 6.33
N ALA A 63 -10.81 9.23 6.49
CA ALA A 63 -11.85 9.34 7.52
C ALA A 63 -11.24 9.30 8.93
N THR A 64 -10.29 8.40 9.17
CA THR A 64 -9.60 8.29 10.47
C THR A 64 -8.83 9.56 10.78
N VAL A 65 -8.06 10.08 9.81
CA VAL A 65 -7.31 11.34 9.97
C VAL A 65 -8.26 12.51 10.21
N LEU A 66 -9.33 12.63 9.44
CA LEU A 66 -10.33 13.69 9.61
C LEU A 66 -10.94 13.65 11.02
N ALA A 67 -11.37 12.47 11.49
CA ALA A 67 -11.92 12.31 12.84
C ALA A 67 -10.89 12.66 13.94
N CYS A 68 -9.63 12.26 13.76
CA CYS A 68 -8.56 12.63 14.70
C CYS A 68 -8.32 14.14 14.75
N VAL A 69 -8.30 14.82 13.60
CA VAL A 69 -8.10 16.27 13.51
C VAL A 69 -9.31 17.02 14.08
N GLU A 70 -10.53 16.59 13.76
CA GLU A 70 -11.76 17.15 14.34
C GLU A 70 -11.78 17.01 15.85
N TRP A 71 -11.44 15.82 16.37
CA TRP A 71 -11.36 15.58 17.81
C TRP A 71 -10.30 16.49 18.47
N TYR A 72 -9.12 16.61 17.86
CA TYR A 72 -8.05 17.48 18.36
C TYR A 72 -8.48 18.95 18.43
N VAL A 73 -9.06 19.47 17.34
CA VAL A 73 -9.54 20.87 17.27
C VAL A 73 -10.69 21.12 18.24
N ALA A 74 -11.62 20.17 18.38
CA ALA A 74 -12.74 20.29 19.31
C ALA A 74 -12.29 20.27 20.78
N ARG A 75 -11.23 19.54 21.11
CA ARG A 75 -10.74 19.41 22.49
C ARG A 75 -9.97 20.62 22.97
N ASP A 76 -9.12 21.20 22.11
CA ASP A 76 -8.30 22.36 22.46
C ASP A 76 -9.12 23.66 22.55
N GLY A 77 -10.33 23.70 21.99
CA GLY A 77 -11.27 24.84 22.09
C GLY A 77 -10.81 26.14 21.42
N VAL A 78 -9.57 26.17 20.90
CA VAL A 78 -8.94 27.29 20.22
C VAL A 78 -8.66 26.89 18.78
N ILE A 79 -9.42 27.48 17.85
CA ILE A 79 -9.19 27.31 16.42
C ILE A 79 -7.92 28.11 16.06
N THR A 80 -6.76 27.45 16.10
CA THR A 80 -5.52 28.02 15.58
C THR A 80 -5.53 27.97 14.04
N GLY A 81 -4.82 28.90 13.38
CA GLY A 81 -4.73 28.91 11.92
C GLY A 81 -4.20 27.59 11.32
N LYS A 82 -3.29 26.91 12.02
CA LYS A 82 -2.79 25.58 11.66
C LYS A 82 -3.86 24.49 11.80
N GLY A 83 -4.69 24.55 12.84
CA GLY A 83 -5.80 23.61 13.04
C GLY A 83 -6.82 23.69 11.90
N THR A 84 -7.21 24.89 11.49
CA THR A 84 -8.11 25.10 10.35
C THR A 84 -7.52 24.58 9.05
N GLN A 85 -6.23 24.86 8.80
CA GLN A 85 -5.51 24.35 7.63
C GLN A 85 -5.49 22.81 7.58
N ALA A 86 -5.20 22.16 8.70
CA ALA A 86 -5.22 20.70 8.80
C ALA A 86 -6.62 20.11 8.59
N LEU A 87 -7.66 20.75 9.13
CA LEU A 87 -9.06 20.34 8.94
C LEU A 87 -9.47 20.42 7.46
N VAL A 88 -9.22 21.56 6.81
CA VAL A 88 -9.54 21.78 5.39
C VAL A 88 -8.81 20.77 4.52
N ALA A 89 -7.52 20.53 4.76
CA ALA A 89 -6.75 19.54 4.01
C ALA A 89 -7.27 18.12 4.21
N SER A 90 -7.62 17.74 5.44
CA SER A 90 -8.17 16.41 5.76
C SER A 90 -9.52 16.19 5.10
N PHE A 91 -10.40 17.20 5.14
CA PHE A 91 -11.70 17.16 4.47
C PHE A 91 -11.55 17.08 2.95
N ALA A 92 -10.66 17.89 2.36
CA ALA A 92 -10.38 17.85 0.92
C ALA A 92 -9.86 16.48 0.48
N PHE A 93 -8.98 15.86 1.27
CA PHE A 93 -8.47 14.52 0.99
C PHE A 93 -9.55 13.45 1.11
N PHE A 94 -10.42 13.54 2.13
CA PHE A 94 -11.57 12.65 2.26
C PHE A 94 -12.55 12.78 1.09
N ALA A 95 -12.89 14.01 0.70
CA ALA A 95 -13.73 14.28 -0.47
C ALA A 95 -13.12 13.72 -1.77
N PHE A 96 -11.80 13.86 -1.95
CA PHE A 96 -11.09 13.24 -3.05
C PHE A 96 -11.17 11.70 -3.02
N ALA A 97 -11.04 11.09 -1.84
CA ALA A 97 -11.14 9.64 -1.66
C ALA A 97 -12.52 9.10 -2.05
N VAL A 98 -13.58 9.76 -1.58
CA VAL A 98 -14.97 9.43 -1.93
C VAL A 98 -15.21 9.62 -3.43
N THR A 99 -14.79 10.76 -3.98
CA THR A 99 -14.96 11.07 -5.42
C THR A 99 -14.26 10.03 -6.29
N THR A 100 -13.04 9.64 -5.95
CA THR A 100 -12.29 8.60 -6.68
C THR A 100 -12.99 7.26 -6.61
N THR A 101 -13.53 6.91 -5.44
CA THR A 101 -14.29 5.66 -5.24
C THR A 101 -15.53 5.64 -6.14
N VAL A 102 -16.34 6.71 -6.11
CA VAL A 102 -17.52 6.86 -6.98
C VAL A 102 -17.14 6.77 -8.45
N ARG A 103 -16.03 7.41 -8.87
CA ARG A 103 -15.56 7.37 -10.27
C ARG A 103 -15.09 5.99 -10.71
N ILE A 104 -14.53 5.18 -9.82
CA ILE A 104 -14.17 3.78 -10.12
C ILE A 104 -15.44 2.95 -10.35
N LEU A 105 -16.48 3.17 -9.55
CA LEU A 105 -17.76 2.46 -9.68
C LEU A 105 -18.54 2.88 -10.95
N GLN A 106 -18.50 4.17 -11.31
CA GLN A 106 -19.18 4.69 -12.51
C GLN A 106 -18.48 4.30 -13.83
N ALA A 107 -17.15 4.21 -13.83
CA ALA A 107 -16.35 3.92 -15.01
C ALA A 107 -15.37 2.74 -14.74
N PRO A 108 -15.89 1.49 -14.68
CA PRO A 108 -15.16 0.30 -14.20
C PRO A 108 -14.00 -0.20 -15.10
N GLY A 109 -13.47 0.60 -16.03
CA GLY A 109 -12.26 0.23 -16.80
C GLY A 109 -10.97 0.52 -16.03
N ILE A 110 -9.86 -0.15 -16.36
CA ILE A 110 -8.52 0.22 -15.84
C ILE A 110 -8.15 1.63 -16.31
N SER A 111 -7.73 2.52 -15.41
CA SER A 111 -7.33 3.89 -15.77
C SER A 111 -5.95 4.24 -15.23
N LYS A 112 -4.98 4.40 -16.13
CA LYS A 112 -3.64 4.89 -15.79
C LYS A 112 -3.68 6.30 -15.19
N THR A 113 -4.55 7.16 -15.73
CA THR A 113 -4.73 8.53 -15.24
C THR A 113 -5.19 8.55 -13.79
N ARG A 114 -6.23 7.77 -13.43
CA ARG A 114 -6.70 7.71 -12.03
C ARG A 114 -5.61 7.22 -11.07
N ARG A 115 -4.81 6.24 -11.49
CA ARG A 115 -3.69 5.73 -10.68
C ARG A 115 -2.63 6.80 -10.43
N ILE A 116 -2.16 7.46 -11.50
CA ILE A 116 -1.15 8.52 -11.39
C ILE A 116 -1.65 9.68 -10.52
N LEU A 117 -2.90 10.12 -10.75
CA LEU A 117 -3.50 11.23 -10.02
C LEU A 117 -3.66 10.88 -8.53
N GLY A 118 -4.04 9.64 -8.21
CA GLY A 118 -4.04 9.11 -6.85
C GLY A 118 -2.66 9.14 -6.20
N ILE A 119 -1.61 8.69 -6.89
CA ILE A 119 -0.24 8.70 -6.38
C ILE A 119 0.25 10.12 -6.08
N VAL A 120 -0.02 11.06 -7.00
CA VAL A 120 0.36 12.46 -6.83
C VAL A 120 -0.32 13.05 -5.60
N ILE A 121 -1.63 12.86 -5.46
CA ILE A 121 -2.37 13.41 -4.31
C ILE A 121 -1.96 12.74 -3.01
N ASP A 122 -1.78 11.41 -2.98
CA ASP A 122 -1.35 10.69 -1.78
C ASP A 122 0.02 11.21 -1.29
N ASN A 123 0.98 11.42 -2.19
CA ASN A 123 2.28 11.99 -1.84
C ASN A 123 2.20 13.48 -1.47
N ALA A 124 1.37 14.27 -2.16
CA ALA A 124 1.21 15.70 -1.86
C ALA A 124 0.60 15.91 -0.46
N VAL A 125 -0.41 15.11 -0.09
CA VAL A 125 -1.04 15.17 1.24
C VAL A 125 -0.06 14.72 2.32
N ALA A 126 0.72 13.66 2.11
CA ALA A 126 1.77 13.26 3.04
C ALA A 126 2.83 14.36 3.24
N THR A 127 3.26 14.99 2.14
CA THR A 127 4.21 16.12 2.15
C THR A 127 3.65 17.28 2.95
N TYR A 128 2.42 17.70 2.63
CA TYR A 128 1.75 18.80 3.30
C TYR A 128 1.58 18.54 4.80
N ALA A 129 1.16 17.34 5.18
CA ALA A 129 0.98 16.95 6.57
C ALA A 129 2.28 17.09 7.37
N LEU A 130 3.43 16.67 6.83
CA LEU A 130 4.73 16.81 7.49
C LEU A 130 5.19 18.27 7.63
N VAL A 131 4.88 19.11 6.65
CA VAL A 131 5.19 20.56 6.72
C VAL A 131 4.42 21.20 7.88
N VAL A 132 3.13 20.88 8.01
CA VAL A 132 2.24 21.51 9.01
C VAL A 132 2.42 20.93 10.41
N LEU A 133 2.51 19.60 10.52
CA LEU A 133 2.51 18.89 11.81
C LEU A 133 3.89 18.84 12.48
N GLY A 134 4.98 19.03 11.74
CA GLY A 134 6.34 18.93 12.29
C GLY A 134 6.58 17.58 12.98
N GLU A 135 6.97 17.61 14.25
CA GLU A 135 7.22 16.42 15.08
C GLU A 135 6.02 15.48 15.16
N GLY A 136 4.81 16.00 15.37
CA GLY A 136 3.58 15.21 15.45
C GLY A 136 3.25 14.49 14.13
N GLY A 137 3.89 14.89 13.03
CA GLY A 137 3.77 14.26 11.72
C GLY A 137 4.71 13.07 11.51
N ALA A 138 5.55 12.68 12.47
CA ALA A 138 6.56 11.63 12.27
C ALA A 138 6.00 10.28 11.74
N VAL A 139 4.76 9.93 12.11
CA VAL A 139 4.07 8.73 11.60
C VAL A 139 3.90 8.75 10.07
N ILE A 140 3.86 9.93 9.45
CA ILE A 140 3.70 10.12 8.00
C ILE A 140 4.96 9.71 7.23
N LEU A 141 6.14 9.65 7.88
CA LEU A 141 7.33 9.04 7.26
C LEU A 141 7.06 7.58 6.88
N CYS A 142 6.40 6.82 7.75
CA CYS A 142 5.96 5.45 7.44
C CYS A 142 4.95 5.44 6.27
N ALA A 143 4.07 6.44 6.19
CA ALA A 143 3.10 6.55 5.11
C ALA A 143 3.76 6.72 3.73
N TYR A 144 4.85 7.49 3.58
CA TYR A 144 5.57 7.58 2.31
C TYR A 144 6.05 6.22 1.78
N LEU A 145 6.63 5.41 2.67
CA LEU A 145 7.06 4.06 2.32
C LEU A 145 5.87 3.17 1.97
N PHE A 146 4.80 3.23 2.77
CA PHE A 146 3.57 2.47 2.53
C PHE A 146 2.92 2.81 1.19
N ILE A 147 2.84 4.10 0.84
CA ILE A 147 2.33 4.58 -0.45
C ILE A 147 3.22 4.04 -1.58
N THR A 148 4.54 4.14 -1.43
CA THR A 148 5.48 3.70 -2.47
C THR A 148 5.43 2.20 -2.73
N PHE A 149 5.52 1.37 -1.68
CA PHE A 149 5.40 -0.07 -1.82
C PHE A 149 4.00 -0.49 -2.28
N GLY A 150 2.97 0.13 -1.72
CA GLY A 150 1.59 -0.14 -2.07
C GLY A 150 1.31 0.08 -3.56
N ASN A 151 1.87 1.14 -4.16
CA ASN A 151 1.74 1.37 -5.59
C ASN A 151 2.59 0.40 -6.43
N GLY A 152 3.79 0.06 -5.96
CA GLY A 152 4.64 -0.90 -6.62
C GLY A 152 4.07 -2.31 -6.69
N PHE A 153 3.53 -2.81 -5.58
CA PHE A 153 2.94 -4.14 -5.51
C PHE A 153 1.61 -4.23 -6.28
N ARG A 154 0.79 -3.18 -6.26
CA ARG A 154 -0.52 -3.18 -6.96
C ARG A 154 -0.40 -2.95 -8.46
N TYR A 155 0.47 -2.03 -8.89
CA TYR A 155 0.47 -1.55 -10.27
C TYR A 155 1.79 -1.80 -11.01
N GLY A 156 2.80 -2.28 -10.31
CA GLY A 156 4.09 -2.66 -10.87
C GLY A 156 5.16 -1.57 -10.75
N ARG A 157 6.34 -1.89 -11.29
CA ARG A 157 7.58 -1.15 -11.09
C ARG A 157 7.53 0.33 -11.52
N PHE A 158 6.80 0.65 -12.58
CA PHE A 158 6.65 2.05 -13.02
C PHE A 158 6.02 2.92 -11.92
N TYR A 159 4.93 2.44 -11.30
CA TYR A 159 4.21 3.18 -10.26
C TYR A 159 4.98 3.21 -8.93
N LEU A 160 5.80 2.18 -8.66
CA LEU A 160 6.75 2.20 -7.55
C LEU A 160 7.70 3.38 -7.68
N HIS A 161 8.42 3.48 -8.81
CA HIS A 161 9.42 4.53 -8.98
C HIS A 161 8.79 5.91 -9.13
N LEU A 162 7.59 6.02 -9.73
CA LEU A 162 6.85 7.27 -9.75
C LEU A 162 6.54 7.76 -8.32
N SER A 163 5.99 6.89 -7.47
CA SER A 163 5.72 7.24 -6.07
C SER A 163 7.01 7.52 -5.32
N GLN A 164 8.06 6.73 -5.54
CA GLN A 164 9.36 6.92 -4.91
C GLN A 164 9.94 8.31 -5.22
N THR A 165 9.95 8.72 -6.49
CA THR A 165 10.43 10.04 -6.91
C THR A 165 9.61 11.14 -6.25
N LEU A 166 8.28 11.02 -6.22
CA LEU A 166 7.41 11.99 -5.55
C LEU A 166 7.64 12.04 -4.04
N SER A 167 7.89 10.90 -3.38
CA SER A 167 8.22 10.84 -1.95
C SER A 167 9.56 11.52 -1.65
N VAL A 168 10.60 11.26 -2.46
CA VAL A 168 11.92 11.89 -2.30
C VAL A 168 11.84 13.40 -2.54
N THR A 169 11.21 13.84 -3.62
CA THR A 169 11.02 15.27 -3.90
C THR A 169 10.18 15.94 -2.82
N GLY A 170 9.06 15.33 -2.43
CA GLY A 170 8.17 15.83 -1.40
C GLY A 170 8.89 15.97 -0.06
N PHE A 171 9.57 14.93 0.40
CA PHE A 171 10.29 14.98 1.67
C PHE A 171 11.50 15.92 1.63
N SER A 172 12.20 16.02 0.50
CA SER A 172 13.25 17.03 0.31
C SER A 172 12.69 18.44 0.45
N PHE A 173 11.48 18.68 -0.09
CA PHE A 173 10.78 19.95 0.09
C PHE A 173 10.42 20.18 1.58
N VAL A 174 9.92 19.17 2.30
CA VAL A 174 9.66 19.26 3.76
C VAL A 174 10.92 19.70 4.52
N MET A 175 12.08 19.11 4.21
CA MET A 175 13.36 19.45 4.83
C MET A 175 13.78 20.90 4.62
N LEU A 176 13.33 21.54 3.54
CA LEU A 176 13.67 22.93 3.23
C LEU A 176 12.74 23.93 3.90
N ILE A 177 11.44 23.63 4.00
CA ILE A 177 10.43 24.63 4.40
C ILE A 177 9.82 24.40 5.78
N SER A 178 9.92 23.19 6.34
CA SER A 178 9.33 22.92 7.65
C SER A 178 10.21 23.48 8.76
N SER A 179 9.59 24.23 9.67
CA SER A 179 10.25 24.75 10.88
C SER A 179 10.89 23.66 11.75
N PHE A 180 10.36 22.44 11.75
CA PHE A 180 10.89 21.32 12.52
C PHE A 180 11.93 20.52 11.73
N TRP A 181 11.55 19.97 10.57
CA TRP A 181 12.41 19.04 9.83
C TRP A 181 13.71 19.67 9.31
N SER A 182 13.72 20.98 9.01
CA SER A 182 14.94 21.71 8.65
C SER A 182 15.99 21.75 9.75
N GLN A 183 15.58 21.59 11.02
CA GLN A 183 16.48 21.58 12.18
C GLN A 183 16.98 20.16 12.52
N HIS A 184 16.32 19.12 12.00
CA HIS A 184 16.64 17.71 12.28
C HIS A 184 17.24 17.01 11.06
N LEU A 185 18.34 17.57 10.55
CA LEU A 185 18.99 17.11 9.31
C LEU A 185 19.45 15.65 9.38
N GLU A 186 19.92 15.16 10.52
CA GLU A 186 20.41 13.78 10.65
C GLU A 186 19.30 12.75 10.39
N VAL A 187 18.14 12.94 11.05
CA VAL A 187 16.96 12.09 10.88
C VAL A 187 16.42 12.23 9.46
N GLY A 188 16.36 13.47 8.96
CA GLY A 188 15.91 13.76 7.60
C GLY A 188 16.76 13.09 6.52
N LEU A 189 18.08 13.23 6.58
CA LEU A 189 19.00 12.60 5.63
C LEU A 189 18.93 11.07 5.72
N GLY A 190 18.87 10.52 6.93
CA GLY A 190 18.66 9.08 7.11
C GLY A 190 17.38 8.58 6.45
N PHE A 191 16.29 9.34 6.55
CA PHE A 191 15.03 9.00 5.91
C PHE A 191 15.06 9.21 4.38
N LEU A 192 15.73 10.23 3.86
CA LEU A 192 15.96 10.40 2.41
C LEU A 192 16.72 9.23 1.81
N ILE A 193 17.80 8.79 2.47
CA ILE A 193 18.55 7.59 2.07
C ILE A 193 17.64 6.37 2.08
N THR A 194 16.79 6.24 3.11
CA THR A 194 15.80 5.16 3.21
C THR A 194 14.82 5.15 2.03
N LEU A 195 14.27 6.32 1.66
CA LEU A 195 13.37 6.47 0.51
C LEU A 195 14.05 6.15 -0.83
N LEU A 196 15.35 6.40 -0.95
CA LEU A 196 16.13 6.05 -2.13
C LEU A 196 16.45 4.56 -2.18
N LEU A 197 16.99 4.00 -1.10
CA LEU A 197 17.60 2.68 -1.09
C LEU A 197 16.57 1.55 -1.05
N ILE A 198 15.61 1.61 -0.11
CA ILE A 198 14.73 0.47 0.14
C ILE A 198 13.77 0.24 -1.04
N PRO A 199 13.00 1.23 -1.52
CA PRO A 199 12.10 1.01 -2.66
C PRO A 199 12.84 0.63 -3.93
N PHE A 200 14.03 1.21 -4.17
CA PHE A 200 14.85 0.83 -5.32
C PHE A 200 15.26 -0.65 -5.26
N TYR A 201 15.78 -1.10 -4.12
CA TYR A 201 16.17 -2.50 -3.92
C TYR A 201 14.99 -3.45 -4.10
N VAL A 202 13.83 -3.13 -3.51
CA VAL A 202 12.59 -3.90 -3.68
C VAL A 202 12.15 -3.95 -5.15
N GLY A 203 12.24 -2.82 -5.87
CA GLY A 203 11.93 -2.76 -7.30
C GLY A 203 12.80 -3.69 -8.14
N VAL A 204 14.11 -3.75 -7.84
CA VAL A 204 15.04 -4.70 -8.47
C VAL A 204 14.71 -6.15 -8.10
N PHE A 205 14.41 -6.40 -6.83
CA PHE A 205 14.09 -7.74 -6.33
C PHE A 205 12.83 -8.32 -6.99
N VAL A 206 11.75 -7.54 -7.04
CA VAL A 206 10.49 -7.96 -7.69
C VAL A 206 10.71 -8.25 -9.18
N ALA A 207 11.53 -7.43 -9.86
CA ALA A 207 11.85 -7.65 -11.27
C ALA A 207 12.61 -8.96 -11.53
N ARG A 208 13.36 -9.48 -10.55
CA ARG A 208 14.10 -10.75 -10.67
C ARG A 208 13.23 -11.98 -10.44
N ILE A 209 12.11 -11.86 -9.71
CA ILE A 209 11.23 -12.99 -9.36
C ILE A 209 10.14 -13.19 -10.41
N ALA A 210 9.57 -12.11 -10.95
CA ALA A 210 8.44 -12.17 -11.88
C ALA A 210 8.68 -13.03 -13.15
N PRO A 211 9.88 -13.08 -13.76
CA PRO A 211 10.14 -13.94 -14.92
C PRO A 211 10.13 -15.44 -14.58
N ARG A 212 10.53 -15.80 -13.36
CA ARG A 212 10.65 -17.20 -12.91
C ARG A 212 9.28 -17.83 -12.66
N GLN A 213 8.34 -17.07 -12.10
CA GLN A 213 6.99 -17.57 -11.85
C GLN A 213 6.22 -17.87 -13.15
N ARG A 214 6.36 -17.01 -14.17
CA ARG A 214 5.70 -17.23 -15.47
C ARG A 214 6.22 -18.46 -16.22
N THR A 215 7.50 -18.76 -16.07
CA THR A 215 8.13 -19.93 -16.70
C THR A 215 7.75 -21.22 -15.96
N ASP A 216 7.68 -21.18 -14.63
CA ASP A 216 7.20 -22.30 -13.82
C ASP A 216 5.71 -22.60 -14.08
N ASP A 217 4.85 -21.58 -14.15
CA ASP A 217 3.41 -21.74 -14.44
C ASP A 217 3.16 -22.30 -15.85
N ALA A 218 3.90 -21.81 -16.86
CA ALA A 218 3.83 -22.34 -18.21
C ALA A 218 4.33 -23.79 -18.30
N SER A 219 5.38 -24.12 -17.55
CA SER A 219 5.91 -25.49 -17.48
C SER A 219 4.93 -26.44 -16.80
N GLN A 220 4.27 -26.01 -15.73
CA GLN A 220 3.24 -26.82 -15.05
C GLN A 220 1.95 -26.96 -15.85
N ALA A 221 1.53 -25.95 -16.60
CA ALA A 221 0.37 -26.04 -17.50
C ALA A 221 0.60 -27.07 -18.61
N ASN A 222 1.80 -27.10 -19.21
CA ASN A 222 2.17 -28.10 -20.22
C ASN A 222 2.21 -29.53 -19.67
N VAL A 223 2.58 -29.72 -18.40
CA VAL A 223 2.58 -31.05 -17.76
C VAL A 223 1.16 -31.54 -17.44
N LYS A 224 0.21 -30.63 -17.13
CA LYS A 224 -1.19 -31.01 -16.89
C LYS A 224 -2.02 -31.23 -18.16
N ALA A 225 -1.57 -30.69 -19.30
CA ALA A 225 -2.24 -30.84 -20.59
C ALA A 225 -1.84 -32.13 -21.35
N ARG A 226 -0.98 -32.96 -20.75
CA ARG A 226 -0.45 -34.22 -21.31
C ARG A 226 -0.93 -35.41 -20.48
#